data_AF-A0A240C5F1-F1
#
_entry.id   AF-A0A240C5F1-F1
#
_cell.length_a   1.000
_cell.length_b   1.000
_cell.length_c   1.000
_cell.angle_alpha   90.00
_cell.angle_beta   90.00
_cell.angle_gamma   90.00
#
_symmetry.space_group_name_H-M   'P 1'
#
loop_
_entity.id
_entity.type
_entity.pdbx_description
1 polymer ?
#
loop_
_entity_poly.entity_id
_entity_poly.type
_entity_poly.pdbx_seq_one_letter_code
_entity_poly.pdbx_strand_id
1 'polypeptide(L)' 'MKTLKPRRPHGRWIYYILHEDMLWPCPVKWEWESGYNAWLPFYYSPTLEFVAGNPARATKVSGARR' A
#
# COMPACT_ATOMS: atom_id res chain seq x y z
N MET A 1 -9.06 22.02 -17.64
CA MET A 1 -8.64 21.97 -16.23
C MET A 1 -7.49 20.98 -16.12
N LYS A 2 -6.30 21.39 -15.64
CA LYS A 2 -5.20 20.43 -15.42
C LYS A 2 -5.58 19.61 -14.19
N THR A 3 -5.89 18.33 -14.35
CA THR A 3 -6.08 17.40 -13.24
C THR A 3 -4.75 17.29 -12.51
N LEU A 4 -4.64 17.99 -11.38
CA LEU A 4 -3.43 17.97 -10.58
C LEU A 4 -3.30 16.58 -9.93
N LYS A 5 -2.11 15.99 -10.05
CA LYS A 5 -1.76 14.73 -9.38
C LYS A 5 -2.09 14.86 -7.88
N PRO A 6 -2.97 14.00 -7.31
CA PRO A 6 -3.31 14.07 -5.90
C PRO A 6 -2.09 13.83 -5.02
N ARG A 7 -2.14 14.30 -3.78
CA ARG A 7 -1.05 14.10 -2.81
C ARG A 7 -0.85 12.62 -2.52
N ARG A 8 0.41 12.21 -2.33
CA ARG A 8 0.76 10.85 -1.92
C ARG A 8 0.18 10.53 -0.55
N PRO A 9 -0.36 9.32 -0.31
CA PRO A 9 -0.74 8.90 1.03
C PRO A 9 0.43 9.01 2.02
N HIS A 10 0.19 9.67 3.16
CA HIS A 10 1.20 9.90 4.19
C HIS A 10 1.10 8.88 5.33
N GLY A 11 2.20 8.70 6.07
CA GLY A 11 2.29 7.80 7.22
C GLY A 11 2.78 6.40 6.86
N ARG A 12 2.79 5.51 7.86
CA ARG A 12 3.10 4.09 7.67
C ARG A 12 1.84 3.33 7.28
N TRP A 13 1.94 2.46 6.28
CA TRP A 13 0.85 1.65 5.77
C TRP A 13 1.31 0.19 5.65
N ILE A 14 0.39 -0.74 5.93
CA ILE A 14 0.61 -2.18 5.84
C ILE A 14 -0.45 -2.77 4.91
N TYR A 15 -0.04 -3.71 4.06
CA TYR A 15 -0.93 -4.57 3.29
C TYR A 15 -0.92 -5.95 3.92
N TYR A 16 -2.07 -6.45 4.35
CA TYR A 16 -2.16 -7.75 4.99
C TYR A 16 -2.53 -8.82 3.97
N ILE A 17 -1.75 -9.91 3.95
CA ILE A 17 -1.97 -11.06 3.07
C ILE A 17 -2.14 -12.30 3.94
N LEU A 18 -3.14 -13.13 3.63
CA LEU A 18 -3.27 -14.44 4.23
C LEU A 18 -2.37 -15.42 3.45
N HIS A 19 -1.40 -16.02 4.13
CA HIS A 19 -0.47 -17.00 3.56
C HIS A 19 -0.11 -18.03 4.62
N GLU A 20 -0.29 -19.32 4.29
CA GLU A 20 -0.11 -20.45 5.22
C GLU A 20 -0.89 -20.25 6.54
N ASP A 21 -2.18 -19.89 6.42
CA ASP A 21 -3.10 -19.61 7.54
C ASP A 21 -2.65 -18.50 8.50
N MET A 22 -1.61 -17.74 8.15
CA MET A 22 -1.10 -16.61 8.91
C MET A 22 -1.34 -15.30 8.18
N LEU A 23 -1.69 -14.25 8.93
CA LEU A 23 -1.84 -12.91 8.39
C LEU A 23 -0.47 -12.21 8.38
N TRP A 24 0.11 -12.05 7.19
CA TRP A 24 1.41 -11.44 7.00
C TRP A 24 1.30 -9.92 6.83
N PRO A 25 1.99 -9.11 7.65
CA PRO A 25 2.08 -7.67 7.46
C PRO A 25 3.15 -7.31 6.43
N CYS A 26 2.73 -6.79 5.27
CA CYS A 26 3.65 -6.32 4.23
C CYS A 26 3.72 -4.78 4.25
N PRO A 27 4.85 -4.16 4.63
CA PRO A 27 5.01 -2.71 4.57
C PRO A 27 4.79 -2.16 3.16
N VAL A 28 4.02 -1.08 3.07
CA VAL A 28 3.63 -0.48 1.79
C VAL A 28 4.53 0.70 1.44
N LYS A 29 4.99 0.72 0.19
CA LYS A 29 5.55 1.88 -0.51
C LYS A 29 4.53 2.39 -1.52
N TRP A 30 4.16 3.67 -1.43
CA TRP A 30 3.24 4.28 -2.39
C TRP A 30 4.00 4.82 -3.61
N GLU A 31 3.63 4.35 -4.80
CA GLU A 31 4.17 4.84 -6.08
C GLU A 31 3.03 5.32 -6.99
N TRP A 32 3.32 6.29 -7.86
CA TRP A 32 2.33 6.86 -8.76
C TRP A 32 2.35 6.10 -10.07
N GLU A 33 1.22 5.51 -10.44
CA GLU A 33 1.06 4.84 -11.72
C GLU A 33 0.24 5.72 -12.67
N SER A 34 0.91 6.24 -13.70
CA SER A 34 0.31 7.13 -14.68
C SER A 34 -0.76 6.43 -15.53
N GLY A 35 -0.62 5.12 -15.76
CA GLY A 35 -1.62 4.34 -16.50
C GLY A 35 -2.98 4.28 -15.80
N TYR A 36 -3.00 4.34 -14.46
CA TYR A 36 -4.21 4.37 -13.65
C TYR A 36 -4.53 5.75 -13.08
N ASN A 37 -3.66 6.74 -13.29
CA ASN A 37 -3.71 8.05 -12.62
C ASN A 37 -3.96 7.94 -11.11
N ALA A 38 -3.28 7.00 -10.45
CA ALA A 38 -3.51 6.66 -9.07
C ALA A 38 -2.20 6.39 -8.30
N TRP A 39 -2.25 6.58 -6.99
CA TRP A 39 -1.23 6.06 -6.09
C TRP A 39 -1.52 4.59 -5.81
N LEU A 40 -0.58 3.71 -6.12
CA LEU A 40 -0.68 2.27 -5.86
C LEU A 40 0.23 1.86 -4.69
N PRO A 41 -0.25 0.96 -3.81
CA PRO A 41 0.56 0.41 -2.75
C PRO A 41 1.41 -0.75 -3.28
N PHE A 42 2.72 -0.58 -3.34
CA PHE A 42 3.66 -1.65 -3.62
C PHE A 42 4.18 -2.27 -2.34
N TYR A 43 4.33 -3.59 -2.33
CA TYR A 43 4.87 -4.34 -1.20
C TYR A 43 5.55 -5.63 -1.67
N TYR A 44 6.36 -6.23 -0.80
CA TYR A 44 6.86 -7.59 -0.99
C TYR A 44 5.90 -8.60 -0.37
N SER A 45 5.48 -9.60 -1.14
CA SER A 45 4.67 -10.72 -0.64
C SER A 45 5.48 -11.63 0.29
N PRO A 46 4.84 -12.56 1.02
CA PRO A 46 5.54 -13.60 1.77
C PRO A 46 6.47 -14.47 0.90
N THR A 47 6.17 -14.59 -0.40
CA THR A 47 7.00 -15.27 -1.41
C THR A 47 8.12 -14.39 -1.98
N LEU A 48 8.35 -13.19 -1.42
CA LEU A 48 9.34 -12.19 -1.86
C LEU A 48 9.10 -11.59 -3.24
N GLU A 49 7.89 -11.75 -3.78
CA GLU A 49 7.50 -11.12 -5.03
C GLU A 49 7.14 -9.65 -4.79
N PHE A 50 7.53 -8.78 -5.72
CA PHE A 50 7.19 -7.36 -5.65
C PHE A 50 5.86 -7.12 -6.37
N VAL A 51 4.83 -6.74 -5.63
CA VAL A 51 3.43 -6.72 -6.10
C VAL A 51 2.79 -5.37 -5.87
N ALA A 52 1.96 -4.93 -6.82
CA ALA A 52 1.04 -3.79 -6.65
C ALA A 52 -0.28 -4.29 -6.04
N GLY A 53 -0.66 -3.73 -4.89
CA GLY A 53 -1.90 -4.07 -4.19
C GLY A 53 -3.10 -3.22 -4.57
N ASN A 54 -4.28 -3.61 -4.11
CA ASN A 54 -5.47 -2.77 -4.17
C ASN A 54 -5.36 -1.63 -3.13
N PRO A 55 -5.38 -0.35 -3.53
CA PRO A 55 -5.31 0.79 -2.59
C PRO A 55 -6.33 0.74 -1.44
N ALA A 56 -7.53 0.21 -1.68
CA ALA A 56 -8.60 0.12 -0.68
C ALA A 56 -8.32 -0.92 0.42
N ARG A 57 -7.37 -1.83 0.22
CA ARG A 57 -6.98 -2.88 1.19
C ARG A 57 -5.76 -2.51 2.02
N ALA A 58 -5.04 -1.44 1.66
CA ALA A 58 -3.93 -0.94 2.46
C ALA A 58 -4.46 -0.31 3.76
N THR A 59 -3.88 -0.70 4.89
CA THR A 59 -4.30 -0.22 6.21
C THR A 59 -3.28 0.77 6.75
N LYS A 60 -3.72 1.96 7.16
CA LYS A 60 -2.85 2.97 7.78
C LYS A 60 -2.56 2.56 9.22
N VAL A 61 -1.29 2.54 9.59
CA VAL A 61 -0.90 2.34 11.00
C VAL A 61 -1.23 3.64 11.74
N SER A 62 -2.33 3.64 12.50
CA SER A 62 -2.56 4.67 13.50
C SER A 62 -1.54 4.47 14.62
N GLY A 63 -0.71 5.48 14.90
CA GLY A 63 0.14 5.43 16.08
C GLY A 63 -0.76 5.25 17.30
N ALA A 64 -0.53 4.21 18.09
CA ALA A 64 -1.01 4.22 19.46
C ALA A 64 -0.50 5.52 20.10
N ARG A 65 -1.40 6.34 20.63
CA ARG A 65 -1.02 7.37 21.59
C ARG A 65 -0.20 6.66 22.66
N ARG A 66 1.09 6.96 22.72
CA ARG A 66 1.90 6.69 23.92
C ARG A 66 1.37 7.52 25.06
#